data_AF-A0A841A8Y0-F1
#
_entry.id   AF-A0A841A8Y0-F1
#
_cell.length_a   1.000
_cell.length_b   1.000
_cell.length_c   1.000
_cell.angle_alpha   90.00
_cell.angle_beta   90.00
_cell.angle_gamma   90.00
#
_symmetry.space_group_name_H-M   'P 1'
#
loop_
_entity.id
_entity.type
_entity.pdbx_description
1 polymer ?
#
loop_
_entity_poly.entity_id
_entity_poly.type
_entity_poly.pdbx_seq_one_letter_code
_entity_poly.pdbx_strand_id
1 'polypeptide(L)'
;MSAPSLFHRIETGTAGDEMFAPDGTVRPTYRALHDALAGLGPEEFRNRSDSLARSYLDQGVTFDYAGEERPFPIDAIPRVIDAAEWARVSTGVAQRVRALERFLDDLYNEQHAIADGVIPKELVTSSTYVVEAMRGYSPPNGVRIHIAGIDLVRDGAGDFRVLEDNCRTPSGVSYVLSNRRAMAQTFPELFADRPVRRVGEYPGRLLAALRAAAPDTADEDPTVVVLTPGRYNSAYFEHSLLARTMGVDLVEASDLVERGERIYMRTTAGLRRVDVIYKRTDDDFIDPEVFRPDSMLGVPGLVRAILAGNVVVANGIGNGIGDDKLTYTYVPDLIRYYLSEEPILPNVDTWRLEEPDSLAEVLDRLDELVVKPVDGSGGKGIVIGPSASRDELDALRVRLLADPRGWIAQPVVQLSTIPTLVEEGPEPRHVDLRPFALNSGDDVWVLPGGLTRVALPRGEMIVNSSRGGGSKDTWVLAAERPAAGGASQSQVQMATEEAIEDPSDEEYDEFEALHEERAAEREKEPAPVTSAIPIIDIDEYADQDPPQEKDDDEDEVDAR
;
A
#
# COMPACT_ATOMS: atom_id res chain seq x y z
N MET A 1 3.05 7.78 -45.59
CA MET A 1 2.47 6.70 -44.76
C MET A 1 2.15 7.33 -43.42
N SER A 2 0.91 7.24 -42.94
CA SER A 2 0.58 7.75 -41.60
C SER A 2 1.41 6.96 -40.59
N ALA A 3 2.05 7.65 -39.63
CA ALA A 3 2.72 6.96 -38.53
C ALA A 3 1.72 6.03 -37.82
N PRO A 4 2.13 4.83 -37.40
CA PRO A 4 1.25 3.92 -36.68
C PRO A 4 0.77 4.60 -35.38
N SER A 5 -0.53 4.48 -35.10
CA SER A 5 -1.11 4.96 -33.84
C SER A 5 -0.41 4.29 -32.65
N LEU A 6 -0.22 5.03 -31.54
CA LEU A 6 0.34 4.47 -30.30
C LEU A 6 -0.45 3.22 -29.85
N PHE A 7 -1.77 3.23 -30.03
CA PHE A 7 -2.68 2.16 -29.62
C PHE A 7 -3.05 1.18 -30.75
N HIS A 8 -2.28 1.12 -31.84
CA HIS A 8 -2.62 0.30 -33.03
C HIS A 8 -2.80 -1.21 -32.76
N ARG A 9 -2.28 -1.73 -31.65
CA ARG A 9 -2.42 -3.14 -31.23
C ARG A 9 -3.66 -3.41 -30.37
N ILE A 10 -4.36 -2.36 -29.95
CA ILE A 10 -5.59 -2.45 -29.18
C ILE A 10 -6.76 -2.17 -30.14
N GLU A 11 -7.22 -3.22 -30.83
CA GLU A 11 -8.34 -3.11 -31.77
C GLU A 11 -9.69 -3.03 -31.06
N THR A 12 -9.80 -3.66 -29.88
CA THR A 12 -10.98 -3.65 -29.00
C THR A 12 -10.54 -3.73 -27.53
N GLY A 13 -11.29 -3.12 -26.61
CA GLY A 13 -11.07 -3.32 -25.19
C GLY A 13 -11.47 -4.74 -24.77
N THR A 14 -10.73 -5.36 -23.85
CA THR A 14 -11.20 -6.58 -23.18
C THR A 14 -12.44 -6.23 -22.33
N ALA A 15 -13.21 -7.24 -21.92
CA ALA A 15 -14.33 -7.02 -21.01
C ALA A 15 -13.81 -6.38 -19.71
N GLY A 16 -14.15 -5.10 -19.48
CA GLY A 16 -13.68 -4.33 -18.32
C GLY A 16 -12.46 -3.43 -18.54
N ASP A 17 -12.00 -3.19 -19.78
CA ASP A 17 -10.97 -2.17 -20.05
C ASP A 17 -11.48 -0.75 -19.71
N GLU A 18 -10.66 0.01 -18.98
CA GLU A 18 -11.03 1.36 -18.50
C GLU A 18 -10.85 2.45 -19.56
N MET A 19 -10.04 2.23 -20.60
CA MET A 19 -9.79 3.21 -21.68
C MET A 19 -10.66 2.95 -22.91
N PHE A 20 -10.78 1.68 -23.32
CA PHE A 20 -11.49 1.25 -24.52
C PHE A 20 -12.76 0.46 -24.16
N ALA A 21 -13.85 0.75 -24.85
CA ALA A 21 -15.05 -0.08 -24.81
C ALA A 21 -14.87 -1.37 -25.65
N PRO A 22 -15.74 -2.38 -25.46
CA PRO A 22 -15.65 -3.64 -26.22
C PRO A 22 -15.77 -3.48 -27.74
N ASP A 23 -16.35 -2.38 -28.22
CA ASP A 23 -16.46 -2.03 -29.64
C ASP A 23 -15.23 -1.25 -30.17
N GLY A 24 -14.20 -1.08 -29.34
CA GLY A 24 -12.97 -0.34 -29.66
C GLY A 24 -13.08 1.17 -29.49
N THR A 25 -14.24 1.70 -29.07
CA THR A 25 -14.38 3.15 -28.86
C THR A 25 -13.69 3.61 -27.58
N VAL A 26 -13.02 4.77 -27.64
CA VAL A 26 -12.40 5.37 -26.46
C VAL A 26 -13.48 5.92 -25.53
N ARG A 27 -13.44 5.51 -24.26
CA ARG A 27 -14.39 5.96 -23.24
C ARG A 27 -14.23 7.47 -22.97
N PRO A 28 -15.33 8.20 -22.68
CA PRO A 28 -15.30 9.65 -22.49
C PRO A 28 -14.25 10.13 -21.46
N THR A 29 -14.13 9.42 -20.33
CA THR A 29 -13.17 9.72 -19.25
C THR A 29 -11.72 9.72 -19.73
N TYR A 30 -11.40 8.89 -20.72
CA TYR A 30 -10.06 8.72 -21.25
C TYR A 30 -9.78 9.50 -22.54
N ARG A 31 -10.80 10.03 -23.21
CA ARG A 31 -10.68 10.65 -24.56
C ARG A 31 -9.57 11.70 -24.62
N ALA A 32 -9.56 12.63 -23.68
CA ALA A 32 -8.54 13.67 -23.65
C ALA A 32 -7.13 13.06 -23.51
N LEU A 33 -6.93 12.13 -22.56
CA LEU A 33 -5.64 11.46 -22.36
C LEU A 33 -5.19 10.71 -23.61
N HIS A 34 -6.09 9.93 -24.21
CA HIS A 34 -5.86 9.20 -25.45
C HIS A 34 -5.37 10.14 -26.57
N ASP A 35 -6.06 11.26 -26.81
CA ASP A 35 -5.73 12.17 -27.90
C ASP A 35 -4.36 12.84 -27.72
N ALA A 36 -3.98 13.17 -26.48
CA ALA A 36 -2.66 13.73 -26.20
C ALA A 36 -1.54 12.69 -26.35
N LEU A 37 -1.75 11.46 -25.86
CA LEU A 37 -0.80 10.36 -26.06
C LEU A 37 -0.63 10.01 -27.54
N ALA A 38 -1.74 10.00 -28.30
CA ALA A 38 -1.70 9.81 -29.74
C ALA A 38 -0.97 10.95 -30.47
N GLY A 39 -1.07 12.18 -29.96
CA GLY A 39 -0.38 13.35 -30.50
C GLY A 39 1.14 13.35 -30.33
N LEU A 40 1.68 12.69 -29.29
CA LEU A 40 3.13 12.51 -29.09
C LEU A 40 3.74 11.57 -30.14
N GLY A 41 2.98 10.56 -30.55
CA GLY A 41 3.47 9.48 -31.40
C GLY A 41 4.26 8.41 -30.61
N PRO A 42 4.40 7.20 -31.18
CA PRO A 42 4.94 6.04 -30.46
C PRO A 42 6.43 6.14 -30.10
N GLU A 43 7.24 6.78 -30.95
CA GLU A 43 8.69 6.88 -30.75
C GLU A 43 9.02 7.85 -29.60
N GLU A 44 8.45 9.05 -29.64
CA GLU A 44 8.64 10.06 -28.59
C GLU A 44 8.11 9.56 -27.24
N PHE A 45 6.94 8.91 -27.24
CA PHE A 45 6.38 8.33 -26.02
C PHE A 45 7.30 7.27 -25.39
N ARG A 46 7.89 6.38 -26.20
CA ARG A 46 8.85 5.38 -25.69
C ARG A 46 10.12 6.05 -25.15
N ASN A 47 10.72 6.97 -25.89
CA ASN A 47 11.94 7.67 -25.46
C ASN A 47 11.77 8.36 -24.10
N ARG A 48 10.63 9.02 -23.90
CA ARG A 48 10.30 9.65 -22.62
C ARG A 48 9.97 8.65 -21.52
N SER A 49 9.33 7.54 -21.85
CA SER A 49 9.08 6.45 -20.89
C SER A 49 10.39 5.82 -20.40
N ASP A 50 11.39 5.66 -21.28
CA ASP A 50 12.72 5.19 -20.90
C ASP A 50 13.43 6.21 -19.99
N SER A 51 13.27 7.51 -20.26
CA SER A 51 13.78 8.57 -19.40
C SER A 51 13.10 8.60 -18.03
N LEU A 52 11.78 8.36 -17.99
CA LEU A 52 11.02 8.23 -16.75
C LEU A 52 11.54 7.05 -15.90
N ALA A 53 11.72 5.88 -16.50
CA ALA A 53 12.25 4.70 -15.82
C ALA A 53 13.67 4.92 -15.26
N ARG A 54 14.54 5.60 -16.02
CA ARG A 54 15.88 5.97 -15.55
C ARG A 54 15.83 6.96 -14.39
N SER A 55 14.98 7.98 -14.47
CA SER A 55 14.83 8.96 -13.38
C SER A 55 14.34 8.31 -12.08
N TYR A 56 13.49 7.28 -12.17
CA TYR A 56 13.05 6.49 -11.02
C TYR A 56 14.19 5.77 -10.32
N LEU A 57 15.06 5.15 -11.11
CA LEU A 57 16.27 4.50 -10.63
C LEU A 57 17.19 5.51 -9.94
N ASP A 58 17.44 6.66 -10.58
CA ASP A 58 18.33 7.71 -10.06
C ASP A 58 17.81 8.32 -8.74
N GLN A 59 16.49 8.39 -8.58
CA GLN A 59 15.84 8.86 -7.34
C GLN A 59 15.80 7.82 -6.22
N GLY A 60 16.32 6.61 -6.47
CA GLY A 60 16.31 5.51 -5.50
C GLY A 60 14.91 4.97 -5.20
N VAL A 61 13.97 5.08 -6.15
CA VAL A 61 12.62 4.53 -6.00
C VAL A 61 12.69 3.02 -6.21
N THR A 62 12.95 2.29 -5.13
CA THR A 62 13.11 0.83 -5.12
C THR A 62 11.98 0.12 -4.38
N PHE A 63 11.79 -1.17 -4.67
CA PHE A 63 10.89 -2.09 -3.98
C PHE A 63 11.61 -3.42 -3.75
N ASP A 64 11.10 -4.23 -2.80
CA ASP A 64 11.60 -5.59 -2.60
C ASP A 64 10.99 -6.57 -3.60
N TYR A 65 11.88 -7.22 -4.35
CA TYR A 65 11.55 -8.36 -5.20
C TYR A 65 12.37 -9.56 -4.74
N ALA A 66 11.72 -10.49 -4.05
CA ALA A 66 12.34 -11.73 -3.57
C ALA A 66 13.59 -11.52 -2.69
N GLY A 67 13.63 -10.45 -1.89
CA GLY A 67 14.77 -10.12 -1.03
C GLY A 67 15.82 -9.21 -1.67
N GLU A 68 15.65 -8.81 -2.94
CA GLU A 68 16.50 -7.84 -3.64
C GLU A 68 15.77 -6.51 -3.85
N GLU A 69 16.43 -5.40 -3.55
CA GLU A 69 15.92 -4.07 -3.93
C GLU A 69 16.03 -3.89 -5.45
N ARG A 70 14.88 -3.69 -6.10
CA ARG A 70 14.78 -3.42 -7.54
C ARG A 70 14.08 -2.10 -7.79
N PRO A 71 14.33 -1.41 -8.92
CA PRO A 71 13.63 -0.18 -9.26
C PRO A 71 12.15 -0.47 -9.48
N PHE A 72 11.26 0.27 -8.84
CA PHE A 72 9.83 0.03 -8.98
C PHE A 72 9.34 0.52 -10.34
N PRO A 73 8.87 -0.38 -11.23
CA PRO A 73 8.51 0.04 -12.58
C PRO A 73 7.32 1.00 -12.55
N ILE A 74 7.45 2.13 -13.25
CA ILE A 74 6.35 3.04 -13.50
C ILE A 74 5.95 2.94 -14.98
N ASP A 75 4.67 2.76 -15.21
CA ASP A 75 4.08 2.86 -16.54
C ASP A 75 3.63 4.30 -16.82
N ALA A 76 3.96 4.79 -18.01
CA ALA A 76 3.70 6.16 -18.44
C ALA A 76 2.24 6.42 -18.89
N ILE A 77 1.37 5.41 -18.90
CA ILE A 77 -0.06 5.54 -19.18
C ILE A 77 -0.82 5.61 -17.83
N PRO A 78 -1.24 6.80 -17.38
CA PRO A 78 -1.90 6.95 -16.09
C PRO A 78 -3.30 6.33 -16.08
N ARG A 79 -3.75 5.92 -14.90
CA ARG A 79 -5.15 5.56 -14.64
C ARG A 79 -5.96 6.84 -14.44
N VAL A 80 -7.16 6.93 -15.01
CA VAL A 80 -8.03 8.11 -14.88
C VAL A 80 -9.35 7.72 -14.25
N ILE A 81 -9.72 8.41 -13.16
CA ILE A 81 -10.98 8.22 -12.43
C ILE A 81 -11.73 9.55 -12.48
N ASP A 82 -13.01 9.50 -12.84
CA ASP A 82 -13.82 10.71 -12.91
C ASP A 82 -14.20 11.24 -11.51
N ALA A 83 -14.66 12.49 -11.46
CA ALA A 83 -14.97 13.16 -10.20
C ALA A 83 -16.13 12.51 -9.42
N ALA A 84 -17.13 11.98 -10.11
CA ALA A 84 -18.33 11.39 -9.50
C ALA A 84 -18.03 9.98 -8.97
N GLU A 85 -17.32 9.17 -9.75
CA GLU A 85 -16.77 7.89 -9.33
C GLU A 85 -15.89 8.07 -8.09
N TRP A 86 -14.97 9.03 -8.13
CA TRP A 86 -14.11 9.31 -6.99
C TRP A 86 -14.87 9.80 -5.75
N ALA A 87 -15.91 10.62 -5.92
CA ALA A 87 -16.73 11.06 -4.79
C ALA A 87 -17.38 9.87 -4.07
N ARG A 88 -17.86 8.86 -4.81
CA ARG A 88 -18.39 7.61 -4.23
C ARG A 88 -17.29 6.81 -3.54
N VAL A 89 -16.13 6.64 -4.17
CA VAL A 89 -14.97 5.94 -3.59
C VAL A 89 -14.51 6.61 -2.30
N SER A 90 -14.28 7.92 -2.33
CA SER A 90 -13.84 8.71 -1.18
C SER A 90 -14.84 8.61 -0.01
N THR A 91 -16.14 8.71 -0.28
CA THR A 91 -17.16 8.63 0.78
C THR A 91 -17.24 7.22 1.36
N GLY A 92 -17.16 6.18 0.52
CA GLY A 92 -17.20 4.80 0.97
C GLY A 92 -15.96 4.35 1.73
N VAL A 93 -14.77 4.79 1.31
CA VAL A 93 -13.52 4.58 2.07
C VAL A 93 -13.61 5.25 3.44
N ALA A 94 -14.05 6.51 3.50
CA ALA A 94 -14.22 7.22 4.78
C ALA A 94 -15.27 6.54 5.69
N GLN A 95 -16.41 6.08 5.14
CA GLN A 95 -17.40 5.29 5.88
C GLN A 95 -16.78 4.01 6.46
N ARG A 96 -16.06 3.26 5.63
CA ARG A 96 -15.44 2.00 6.04
C ARG A 96 -14.44 2.19 7.18
N VAL A 97 -13.56 3.19 7.06
CA VAL A 97 -12.59 3.53 8.11
C VAL A 97 -13.29 3.92 9.42
N ARG A 98 -14.37 4.72 9.38
CA ARG A 98 -15.15 5.06 10.57
C ARG A 98 -15.75 3.82 11.26
N ALA A 99 -16.20 2.83 10.49
CA ALA A 99 -16.74 1.59 11.05
C ALA A 99 -15.63 0.72 11.67
N LEU A 100 -14.48 0.60 11.00
CA LEU A 100 -13.32 -0.13 11.53
C LEU A 100 -12.74 0.52 12.80
N GLU A 101 -12.71 1.85 12.84
CA GLU A 101 -12.30 2.62 14.03
C GLU A 101 -13.19 2.28 15.23
N ARG A 102 -14.52 2.34 15.05
CA ARG A 102 -15.50 1.98 16.09
C ARG A 102 -15.41 0.51 16.49
N PHE A 103 -15.16 -0.37 15.53
CA PHE A 103 -14.93 -1.79 15.82
C PHE A 103 -13.72 -2.00 16.72
N LEU A 104 -12.57 -1.39 16.39
CA LEU A 104 -11.36 -1.52 17.19
C LEU A 104 -11.52 -0.89 18.58
N ASP A 105 -12.17 0.26 18.68
CA ASP A 105 -12.48 0.88 19.97
C ASP A 105 -13.38 -0.02 20.84
N ASP A 106 -14.49 -0.51 20.29
CA ASP A 106 -15.40 -1.43 20.99
C ASP A 106 -14.68 -2.73 21.41
N LEU A 107 -13.85 -3.29 20.53
CA LEU A 107 -13.11 -4.53 20.78
C LEU A 107 -12.18 -4.44 22.00
N TYR A 108 -11.48 -3.32 22.15
CA TYR A 108 -10.55 -3.10 23.25
C TYR A 108 -11.23 -2.61 24.53
N ASN A 109 -12.48 -2.14 24.44
CA ASN A 109 -13.28 -1.69 25.55
C ASN A 109 -14.46 -2.66 25.82
N GLU A 110 -15.67 -2.30 25.39
CA GLU A 110 -16.90 -2.87 25.97
C GLU A 110 -17.42 -4.11 25.22
N GLN A 111 -16.88 -4.37 24.03
CA GLN A 111 -17.14 -5.54 23.21
C GLN A 111 -18.62 -5.76 22.87
N HIS A 112 -19.36 -4.68 22.64
CA HIS A 112 -20.77 -4.69 22.27
C HIS A 112 -21.05 -5.50 21.01
N ALA A 113 -20.23 -5.39 19.95
CA ALA A 113 -20.44 -6.17 18.73
C ALA A 113 -20.34 -7.69 18.95
N ILE A 114 -19.56 -8.13 19.95
CA ILE A 114 -19.50 -9.54 20.36
C ILE A 114 -20.76 -9.90 21.17
N ALA A 115 -21.13 -9.05 22.14
CA ALA A 115 -22.28 -9.29 23.01
C ALA A 115 -23.61 -9.35 22.24
N ASP A 116 -23.74 -8.52 21.21
CA ASP A 116 -24.92 -8.43 20.34
C ASP A 116 -24.88 -9.47 19.19
N GLY A 117 -23.80 -10.25 19.08
CA GLY A 117 -23.66 -11.33 18.09
C GLY A 117 -23.41 -10.86 16.66
N VAL A 118 -22.97 -9.61 16.46
CA VAL A 118 -22.57 -9.07 15.15
C VAL A 118 -21.32 -9.77 14.65
N ILE A 119 -20.38 -10.04 15.55
CA ILE A 119 -19.19 -10.85 15.29
C ILE A 119 -19.10 -12.00 16.30
N PRO A 120 -18.61 -13.18 15.90
CA PRO A 120 -18.45 -14.29 16.84
C PRO A 120 -17.27 -14.02 17.78
N LYS A 121 -17.42 -14.41 19.05
CA LYS A 121 -16.37 -14.27 20.06
C LYS A 121 -15.08 -14.98 19.64
N GLU A 122 -15.24 -16.11 18.96
CA GLU A 122 -14.16 -16.95 18.49
C GLU A 122 -13.21 -16.17 17.56
N LEU A 123 -13.74 -15.28 16.69
CA LEU A 123 -12.97 -14.38 15.80
C LEU A 123 -11.88 -13.64 16.57
N VAL A 124 -12.25 -13.09 17.72
CA VAL A 124 -11.35 -12.30 18.56
C VAL A 124 -10.41 -13.20 19.33
N THR A 125 -10.93 -14.26 19.97
CA THR A 125 -10.11 -15.10 20.86
C THR A 125 -9.07 -15.95 20.13
N SER A 126 -9.26 -16.24 18.84
CA SER A 126 -8.27 -16.97 18.05
C SER A 126 -7.28 -16.07 17.30
N SER A 127 -7.52 -14.76 17.25
CA SER A 127 -6.67 -13.85 16.49
C SER A 127 -5.37 -13.60 17.24
N THR A 128 -4.25 -13.74 16.51
CA THR A 128 -2.91 -13.42 17.03
C THR A 128 -2.65 -11.91 17.09
N TYR A 129 -3.51 -11.10 16.47
CA TYR A 129 -3.36 -9.65 16.42
C TYR A 129 -3.99 -8.90 17.60
N VAL A 130 -4.73 -9.60 18.46
CA VAL A 130 -5.35 -8.99 19.65
C VAL A 130 -4.31 -8.89 20.77
N VAL A 131 -3.84 -7.67 21.01
CA VAL A 131 -2.88 -7.37 22.07
C VAL A 131 -3.58 -7.12 23.40
N GLU A 132 -3.59 -8.12 24.29
CA GLU A 132 -4.27 -8.04 25.60
C GLU A 132 -3.77 -6.89 26.49
N ALA A 133 -2.48 -6.54 26.39
CA ALA A 133 -1.89 -5.42 27.13
C ALA A 133 -2.54 -4.05 26.79
N MET A 134 -3.23 -3.95 25.64
CA MET A 134 -3.93 -2.74 25.20
C MET A 134 -5.41 -2.71 25.60
N ARG A 135 -5.91 -3.68 26.37
CA ARG A 135 -7.32 -3.71 26.80
C ARG A 135 -7.64 -2.54 27.72
N GLY A 136 -8.77 -1.87 27.46
CA GLY A 136 -9.21 -0.66 28.15
C GLY A 136 -8.49 0.62 27.71
N TYR A 137 -7.58 0.55 26.74
CA TYR A 137 -6.89 1.73 26.23
C TYR A 137 -7.67 2.41 25.10
N SER A 138 -7.96 3.69 25.31
CA SER A 138 -8.53 4.60 24.30
C SER A 138 -7.55 5.74 24.03
N PRO A 139 -7.19 6.03 22.76
CA PRO A 139 -6.34 7.17 22.41
C PRO A 139 -6.96 8.52 22.80
N PRO A 140 -6.16 9.57 23.06
CA PRO A 140 -6.64 10.89 23.48
C PRO A 140 -7.70 11.51 22.57
N ASN A 141 -7.52 11.41 21.25
CA ASN A 141 -8.49 11.89 20.25
C ASN A 141 -9.40 10.77 19.70
N GLY A 142 -9.39 9.59 20.33
CA GLY A 142 -10.17 8.43 19.91
C GLY A 142 -9.71 7.77 18.60
N VAL A 143 -8.56 8.15 18.03
CA VAL A 143 -8.07 7.60 16.75
C VAL A 143 -7.05 6.50 16.97
N ARG A 144 -7.35 5.29 16.49
CA ARG A 144 -6.44 4.16 16.38
C ARG A 144 -5.95 4.01 14.94
N ILE A 145 -6.81 4.21 13.94
CA ILE A 145 -6.46 4.06 12.51
C ILE A 145 -6.16 5.44 11.93
N HIS A 146 -4.95 5.95 12.16
CA HIS A 146 -4.53 7.25 11.65
C HIS A 146 -4.35 7.24 10.14
N ILE A 147 -3.85 6.13 9.60
CA ILE A 147 -3.69 5.89 8.16
C ILE A 147 -4.35 4.56 7.81
N ALA A 148 -5.21 4.54 6.80
CA ALA A 148 -5.74 3.31 6.23
C ALA A 148 -5.43 3.22 4.74
N GLY A 149 -4.97 2.05 4.29
CA GLY A 149 -4.89 1.71 2.87
C GLY A 149 -6.00 0.74 2.51
N ILE A 150 -6.94 1.13 1.65
CA ILE A 150 -8.08 0.27 1.28
C ILE A 150 -7.85 -0.23 -0.14
N ASP A 151 -7.66 -1.53 -0.34
CA ASP A 151 -7.45 -2.09 -1.67
C ASP A 151 -8.77 -2.25 -2.39
N LEU A 152 -8.87 -1.63 -3.56
CA LEU A 152 -10.03 -1.60 -4.41
C LEU A 152 -9.72 -2.23 -5.77
N VAL A 153 -10.71 -2.95 -6.29
CA VAL A 153 -10.70 -3.46 -7.66
C VAL A 153 -11.94 -2.95 -8.38
N ARG A 154 -11.82 -2.71 -9.68
CA ARG A 154 -13.00 -2.46 -10.52
C ARG A 154 -13.37 -3.78 -11.18
N ASP A 155 -14.60 -4.23 -10.97
CA ASP A 155 -15.08 -5.50 -11.51
C ASP A 155 -15.52 -5.39 -12.98
N GLY A 156 -15.90 -6.52 -13.59
CA GLY A 156 -16.36 -6.56 -14.98
C GLY A 156 -17.64 -5.77 -15.28
N ALA A 157 -18.41 -5.38 -14.26
CA ALA A 157 -19.56 -4.48 -14.40
C ALA A 157 -19.15 -2.99 -14.33
N GLY A 158 -17.91 -2.70 -13.92
CA GLY A 158 -17.37 -1.36 -13.79
C GLY A 158 -17.50 -0.76 -12.39
N ASP A 159 -18.00 -1.53 -11.42
CA ASP A 159 -18.15 -1.08 -10.02
C ASP A 159 -16.88 -1.32 -9.20
N PHE A 160 -16.60 -0.42 -8.27
CA PHE A 160 -15.51 -0.60 -7.30
C PHE A 160 -15.94 -1.54 -6.17
N ARG A 161 -15.07 -2.50 -5.86
CA ARG A 161 -15.22 -3.42 -4.72
C ARG A 161 -13.99 -3.40 -3.84
N VAL A 162 -14.18 -3.52 -2.53
CA VAL A 162 -13.07 -3.65 -1.57
C VAL A 162 -12.54 -5.07 -1.61
N LEU A 163 -11.24 -5.22 -1.80
CA LEU A 163 -10.53 -6.49 -1.79
C LEU A 163 -9.89 -6.78 -0.43
N GLU A 164 -9.28 -5.78 0.19
CA GLU A 164 -8.52 -5.91 1.43
C GLU A 164 -8.41 -4.55 2.15
N ASP A 165 -8.34 -4.59 3.48
CA ASP A 165 -8.08 -3.42 4.32
C ASP A 165 -6.63 -3.46 4.80
N ASN A 166 -6.02 -2.32 5.08
CA ASN A 166 -4.67 -2.23 5.65
C ASN A 166 -4.67 -1.14 6.74
N CYS A 167 -4.79 -1.56 7.99
CA CYS A 167 -4.93 -0.72 9.18
C CYS A 167 -3.73 -0.82 10.15
N ARG A 168 -2.72 -1.63 9.81
CA ARG A 168 -1.44 -1.72 10.54
C ARG A 168 -0.47 -0.61 10.08
N THR A 169 0.40 -0.94 9.13
CA THR A 169 1.48 -0.08 8.61
C THR A 169 1.34 0.06 7.09
N PRO A 170 0.21 0.62 6.59
CA PRO A 170 -0.04 0.69 5.15
C PRO A 170 1.08 1.46 4.45
N SER A 171 1.59 0.86 3.37
CA SER A 171 2.65 1.42 2.54
C SER A 171 2.17 1.66 1.10
N GLY A 172 2.93 2.51 0.40
CA GLY A 172 2.80 2.75 -1.03
C GLY A 172 2.50 4.20 -1.42
N VAL A 173 2.31 5.09 -0.44
CA VAL A 173 2.00 6.50 -0.70
C VAL A 173 3.20 7.27 -1.25
N SER A 174 4.43 6.85 -0.93
CA SER A 174 5.64 7.43 -1.54
C SER A 174 5.61 7.31 -3.05
N TYR A 175 5.21 6.13 -3.56
CA TYR A 175 5.04 5.90 -4.99
C TYR A 175 3.95 6.79 -5.57
N VAL A 176 2.85 7.06 -4.86
CA VAL A 176 1.82 7.99 -5.36
C VAL A 176 2.40 9.40 -5.56
N LEU A 177 3.18 9.89 -4.61
CA LEU A 177 3.81 11.21 -4.68
C LEU A 177 4.90 11.26 -5.76
N SER A 178 5.75 10.25 -5.82
CA SER A 178 6.81 10.13 -6.84
C SER A 178 6.22 9.99 -8.24
N ASN A 179 5.18 9.15 -8.42
CA ASN A 179 4.50 8.93 -9.69
C ASN A 179 3.94 10.23 -10.23
N ARG A 180 3.23 11.01 -9.39
CA ARG A 180 2.72 12.31 -9.83
C ARG A 180 3.83 13.27 -10.22
N ARG A 181 4.88 13.37 -9.41
CA ARG A 181 5.98 14.32 -9.64
C ARG A 181 6.69 14.01 -10.95
N ALA A 182 7.06 12.74 -11.14
CA ALA A 182 7.80 12.32 -12.31
C ALA A 182 6.96 12.41 -13.59
N MET A 183 5.68 12.00 -13.54
CA MET A 183 4.76 12.19 -14.67
C MET A 183 4.63 13.66 -15.05
N ALA A 184 4.52 14.57 -14.08
CA ALA A 184 4.42 16.01 -14.34
C ALA A 184 5.71 16.60 -14.94
N GLN A 185 6.88 16.04 -14.60
CA GLN A 185 8.17 16.45 -15.15
C GLN A 185 8.41 15.91 -16.56
N THR A 186 8.08 14.64 -16.82
CA THR A 186 8.34 13.97 -18.11
C THR A 186 7.28 14.30 -19.16
N PHE A 187 6.02 14.46 -18.74
CA PHE A 187 4.87 14.63 -19.62
C PHE A 187 3.97 15.83 -19.22
N PRO A 188 4.51 17.06 -19.10
CA PRO A 188 3.75 18.23 -18.68
C PRO A 188 2.52 18.53 -19.58
N GLU A 189 2.59 18.23 -20.87
CA GLU A 189 1.49 18.39 -21.82
C GLU A 189 0.28 17.49 -21.51
N LEU A 190 0.50 16.36 -20.81
CA LEU A 190 -0.60 15.51 -20.37
C LEU A 190 -1.36 16.12 -19.17
N PHE A 191 -0.88 17.20 -18.56
CA PHE A 191 -1.58 17.91 -17.48
C PHE A 191 -2.28 19.19 -17.94
N ALA A 192 -1.80 19.84 -19.01
CA ALA A 192 -2.23 21.18 -19.44
C ALA A 192 -3.76 21.33 -19.63
N ASP A 193 -4.43 20.26 -20.10
CA ASP A 193 -5.86 20.29 -20.41
C ASP A 193 -6.76 19.49 -19.46
N ARG A 194 -6.23 19.04 -18.31
CA ARG A 194 -6.95 18.15 -17.41
C ARG A 194 -6.99 18.71 -15.99
N PRO A 195 -8.16 18.79 -15.35
CA PRO A 195 -8.26 19.23 -13.96
C PRO A 195 -7.86 18.10 -13.00
N VAL A 196 -6.62 17.62 -13.09
CA VAL A 196 -6.11 16.55 -12.20
C VAL A 196 -5.92 17.11 -10.80
N ARG A 197 -6.53 16.48 -9.79
CA ARG A 197 -6.40 16.88 -8.38
C ARG A 197 -4.98 16.63 -7.87
N ARG A 198 -4.50 17.52 -6.99
CA ARG A 198 -3.16 17.43 -6.40
C ARG A 198 -3.10 16.33 -5.34
N VAL A 199 -1.95 15.67 -5.23
CA VAL A 199 -1.65 14.67 -4.19
C VAL A 199 -0.57 15.15 -3.20
N GLY A 200 0.15 16.23 -3.52
CA GLY A 200 1.25 16.75 -2.71
C GLY A 200 0.87 17.32 -1.34
N GLU A 201 -0.43 17.46 -1.04
CA GLU A 201 -0.91 17.88 0.28
C GLU A 201 -0.86 16.76 1.34
N TYR A 202 -0.60 15.51 0.91
CA TYR A 202 -0.61 14.34 1.80
C TYR A 202 0.34 14.47 3.01
N PRO A 203 1.65 14.81 2.87
CA PRO A 203 2.55 14.86 4.03
C PRO A 203 2.11 15.90 5.06
N GLY A 204 1.67 17.08 4.61
CA GLY A 204 1.18 18.13 5.50
C GLY A 204 -0.10 17.73 6.24
N ARG A 205 -1.03 17.05 5.57
CA ARG A 205 -2.25 16.50 6.20
C ARG A 205 -1.94 15.35 7.15
N LEU A 206 -0.99 14.49 6.81
CA LEU A 206 -0.54 13.41 7.69
C LEU A 206 0.06 14.00 8.97
N LEU A 207 0.97 14.96 8.86
CA LEU A 207 1.55 15.63 10.02
C LEU A 207 0.47 16.30 10.87
N ALA A 208 -0.50 16.98 10.26
CA ALA A 208 -1.62 17.58 10.98
C ALA A 208 -2.46 16.55 11.75
N ALA A 209 -2.77 15.41 11.12
CA ALA A 209 -3.50 14.31 11.76
C ALA A 209 -2.71 13.68 12.91
N LEU A 210 -1.39 13.49 12.75
CA LEU A 210 -0.50 12.99 13.80
C LEU A 210 -0.43 13.96 14.98
N ARG A 211 -0.27 15.27 14.71
CA ARG A 211 -0.27 16.30 15.77
C ARG A 211 -1.59 16.39 16.51
N ALA A 212 -2.72 16.22 15.81
CA ALA A 212 -4.05 16.20 16.41
C ALA A 212 -4.26 15.00 17.36
N ALA A 213 -3.45 13.95 17.23
CA ALA A 213 -3.46 12.78 18.11
C ALA A 213 -2.55 12.92 19.33
N ALA A 214 -1.84 14.05 19.49
CA ALA A 214 -0.93 14.24 20.61
C ALA A 214 -1.65 14.11 21.97
N PRO A 215 -1.00 13.55 23.00
CA PRO A 215 -1.57 13.50 24.33
C PRO A 215 -1.86 14.88 24.93
N ASP A 216 -2.83 14.97 25.84
CA ASP A 216 -3.12 16.20 26.61
C ASP A 216 -1.92 16.72 27.42
N THR A 217 -0.92 15.87 27.64
CA THR A 217 0.32 16.21 28.34
C THR A 217 1.41 16.79 27.43
N ALA A 218 1.16 16.89 26.12
CA ALA A 218 2.08 17.48 25.15
C ALA A 218 2.05 19.02 25.21
N ASP A 219 3.14 19.64 24.73
CA ASP A 219 3.21 21.09 24.57
C ASP A 219 2.39 21.57 23.36
N GLU A 220 2.26 22.89 23.18
CA GLU A 220 1.50 23.49 22.05
C GLU A 220 2.01 23.04 20.67
N ASP A 221 3.30 22.71 20.54
CA ASP A 221 3.89 22.10 19.34
C ASP A 221 4.38 20.68 19.65
N PRO A 222 3.51 19.66 19.48
CA PRO A 222 3.86 18.28 19.82
C PRO A 222 4.97 17.75 18.90
N THR A 223 5.96 17.09 19.50
CA THR A 223 7.07 16.50 18.77
C THR A 223 6.64 15.17 18.17
N VAL A 224 6.57 15.13 16.83
CA VAL A 224 6.26 13.96 16.02
C VAL A 224 7.56 13.37 15.45
N VAL A 225 7.70 12.05 15.48
CA VAL A 225 8.84 11.33 14.86
C VAL A 225 8.35 10.16 14.02
N VAL A 226 9.14 9.74 13.03
CA VAL A 226 8.91 8.50 12.27
C VAL A 226 9.86 7.42 12.78
N LEU A 227 9.32 6.38 13.42
CA LEU A 227 10.11 5.24 13.89
C LEU A 227 10.26 4.21 12.76
N THR A 228 11.50 4.01 12.32
CA THR A 228 11.86 3.06 11.25
C THR A 228 12.62 1.85 11.80
N PRO A 229 12.44 0.65 11.23
CA PRO A 229 13.29 -0.52 11.53
C PRO A 229 14.69 -0.43 10.89
N GLY A 230 14.99 0.67 10.18
CA GLY A 230 16.30 0.95 9.60
C GLY A 230 16.41 0.57 8.11
N ARG A 231 17.60 0.80 7.55
CA ARG A 231 17.88 0.74 6.10
C ARG A 231 17.70 -0.62 5.44
N TYR A 232 17.66 -1.71 6.20
CA TYR A 232 17.50 -3.06 5.67
C TYR A 232 16.03 -3.44 5.48
N ASN A 233 15.11 -2.52 5.74
CA ASN A 233 13.69 -2.70 5.46
C ASN A 233 13.36 -2.19 4.05
N SER A 234 12.60 -2.98 3.29
CA SER A 234 12.23 -2.69 1.91
C SER A 234 11.44 -1.40 1.71
N ALA A 235 10.76 -0.90 2.75
CA ALA A 235 10.02 0.35 2.72
C ALA A 235 10.81 1.54 3.27
N TYR A 236 12.11 1.40 3.55
CA TYR A 236 12.94 2.47 4.13
C TYR A 236 12.95 3.76 3.29
N PHE A 237 12.93 3.63 1.96
CA PHE A 237 12.75 4.76 1.04
C PHE A 237 11.48 5.57 1.38
N GLU A 238 10.35 4.88 1.59
CA GLU A 238 9.10 5.54 1.97
C GLU A 238 9.20 6.23 3.34
N HIS A 239 9.84 5.58 4.31
CA HIS A 239 9.97 6.12 5.67
C HIS A 239 10.76 7.44 5.64
N SER A 240 11.90 7.44 4.94
CA SER A 240 12.76 8.62 4.80
C SER A 240 12.11 9.73 3.98
N LEU A 241 11.41 9.40 2.89
CA LEU A 241 10.68 10.38 2.09
C LEU A 241 9.57 11.06 2.91
N LEU A 242 8.78 10.29 3.66
CA LEU A 242 7.69 10.83 4.48
C LEU A 242 8.23 11.68 5.63
N ALA A 243 9.25 11.21 6.35
CA ALA A 243 9.89 12.01 7.41
C ALA A 243 10.41 13.36 6.88
N ARG A 244 11.15 13.33 5.76
CA ARG A 244 11.69 14.53 5.11
C ARG A 244 10.59 15.48 4.63
N THR A 245 9.56 14.97 3.99
CA THR A 245 8.47 15.80 3.43
C THR A 245 7.52 16.35 4.48
N MET A 246 7.38 15.66 5.63
CA MET A 246 6.70 16.21 6.81
C MET A 246 7.58 17.20 7.58
N GLY A 247 8.90 17.14 7.41
CA GLY A 247 9.84 17.94 8.20
C GLY A 247 9.96 17.45 9.64
N VAL A 248 9.94 16.12 9.85
CA VAL A 248 10.07 15.48 11.17
C VAL A 248 11.28 14.55 11.20
N ASP A 249 11.74 14.22 12.40
CA ASP A 249 12.89 13.32 12.60
C ASP A 249 12.54 11.88 12.21
N LEU A 250 13.42 11.26 11.42
CA LEU A 250 13.44 9.81 11.17
C LEU A 250 14.35 9.17 12.24
N VAL A 251 13.80 8.28 13.05
CA VAL A 251 14.50 7.70 14.21
C VAL A 251 14.48 6.18 14.17
N GLU A 252 15.55 5.56 14.66
CA GLU A 252 15.58 4.13 15.01
C GLU A 252 15.33 3.96 16.52
N ALA A 253 15.09 2.73 16.96
CA ALA A 253 14.83 2.45 18.38
C ALA A 253 15.97 2.89 19.32
N SER A 254 17.22 2.82 18.87
CA SER A 254 18.41 3.25 19.60
C SER A 254 18.44 4.76 19.89
N ASP A 255 17.76 5.56 19.07
CA ASP A 255 17.66 7.00 19.22
C ASP A 255 16.63 7.39 20.29
N LEU A 256 15.76 6.46 20.66
CA LEU A 256 14.69 6.67 21.64
C LEU A 256 15.05 6.05 23.00
N VAL A 257 14.51 6.62 24.06
CA VAL A 257 14.67 6.11 25.43
C VAL A 257 13.46 6.41 26.28
N GLU A 258 12.98 5.41 27.02
CA GLU A 258 11.94 5.60 28.03
C GLU A 258 12.55 6.12 29.34
N ARG A 259 11.96 7.17 29.91
CA ARG A 259 12.28 7.66 31.26
C ARG A 259 11.03 8.18 31.98
N GLY A 260 10.58 7.45 32.98
CA GLY A 260 9.44 7.87 33.81
C GLY A 260 8.15 7.88 33.01
N GLU A 261 7.92 6.79 32.26
CA GLU A 261 6.75 6.55 31.41
C GLU A 261 6.61 7.57 30.27
N ARG A 262 7.72 8.22 29.89
CA ARG A 262 7.79 9.16 28.77
C ARG A 262 8.88 8.74 27.81
N ILE A 263 8.67 8.97 26.52
CA ILE A 263 9.65 8.69 25.48
C ILE A 263 10.42 9.97 25.14
N TYR A 264 11.74 9.83 25.02
CA TYR A 264 12.63 10.90 24.62
C TYR A 264 13.50 10.47 23.46
N MET A 265 13.72 11.38 22.53
CA MET A 265 14.73 11.27 21.49
C MET A 265 16.07 11.81 22.01
N ARG A 266 17.15 11.11 21.71
CA ARG A 266 18.53 11.52 22.01
C ARG A 266 18.97 12.55 20.97
N THR A 267 19.34 13.75 21.41
CA THR A 267 19.92 14.78 20.57
C THR A 267 21.27 15.22 21.14
N THR A 268 22.07 15.93 20.34
CA THR A 268 23.32 16.53 20.80
C THR A 268 23.12 17.59 21.88
N ALA A 269 21.95 18.24 21.92
CA ALA A 269 21.56 19.23 22.93
C ALA A 269 20.95 18.60 24.20
N GLY A 270 20.72 17.29 24.21
CA GLY A 270 20.09 16.57 25.31
C GLY A 270 18.87 15.76 24.88
N LEU A 271 18.04 15.39 25.84
CA LEU A 271 16.82 14.63 25.57
C LEU A 271 15.69 15.57 25.15
N ARG A 272 15.08 15.30 23.98
CA ARG A 272 13.86 15.96 23.52
C ARG A 272 12.69 15.00 23.73
N ARG A 273 11.61 15.46 24.36
CA ARG A 273 10.41 14.64 24.55
C ARG A 273 9.77 14.34 23.19
N VAL A 274 9.26 13.12 23.01
CA VAL A 274 8.48 12.69 21.85
C VAL A 274 7.04 12.47 22.30
N ASP A 275 6.09 13.04 21.57
CA ASP A 275 4.67 13.01 21.92
C ASP A 275 3.88 12.08 20.98
N VAL A 276 4.29 11.99 19.72
CA VAL A 276 3.66 11.10 18.72
C VAL A 276 4.72 10.36 17.91
N ILE A 277 4.56 9.05 17.81
CA ILE A 277 5.43 8.17 17.03
C ILE A 277 4.62 7.60 15.86
N TYR A 278 4.94 8.02 14.64
CA TYR A 278 4.48 7.33 13.44
C TYR A 278 5.32 6.07 13.25
N LYS A 279 4.78 4.90 13.65
CA LYS A 279 5.50 3.63 13.57
C LYS A 279 5.49 3.05 12.16
N ARG A 280 6.65 2.58 11.71
CA ARG A 280 6.85 1.85 10.46
C ARG A 280 7.35 0.42 10.68
N THR A 281 7.05 -0.10 11.87
CA THR A 281 7.45 -1.41 12.37
C THR A 281 6.20 -2.15 12.87
N ASP A 282 6.18 -3.47 12.73
CA ASP A 282 5.07 -4.31 13.23
C ASP A 282 5.03 -4.34 14.77
N ASP A 283 3.85 -4.62 15.33
CA ASP A 283 3.62 -4.63 16.79
C ASP A 283 4.56 -5.57 17.53
N ASP A 284 4.82 -6.75 16.98
CA ASP A 284 5.69 -7.77 17.59
C ASP A 284 7.10 -7.27 17.92
N PHE A 285 7.55 -6.20 17.25
CA PHE A 285 8.89 -5.68 17.39
C PHE A 285 8.94 -4.32 18.10
N ILE A 286 7.80 -3.69 18.43
CA ILE A 286 7.75 -2.29 18.87
C ILE A 286 8.13 -2.08 20.34
N ASP A 287 7.94 -3.08 21.19
CA ASP A 287 8.31 -3.05 22.61
C ASP A 287 8.73 -4.45 23.10
N PRO A 288 10.04 -4.69 23.36
CA PRO A 288 10.54 -5.99 23.78
C PRO A 288 10.08 -6.41 25.19
N GLU A 289 9.51 -5.51 25.99
CA GLU A 289 8.97 -5.87 27.31
C GLU A 289 7.57 -6.51 27.23
N VAL A 290 6.84 -6.28 26.14
CA VAL A 290 5.48 -6.80 25.92
C VAL A 290 5.44 -7.87 24.84
N PHE A 291 6.23 -7.70 23.79
CA PHE A 291 6.23 -8.58 22.61
C PHE A 291 7.50 -9.43 22.56
N ARG A 292 8.26 -9.36 21.45
CA ARG A 292 9.46 -10.15 21.25
C ARG A 292 10.62 -9.63 22.10
N PRO A 293 11.11 -10.40 23.10
CA PRO A 293 12.17 -9.94 23.99
C PRO A 293 13.54 -9.83 23.29
N ASP A 294 13.69 -10.45 22.11
CA ASP A 294 14.87 -10.35 21.26
C ASP A 294 14.81 -9.20 20.25
N SER A 295 13.71 -8.42 20.24
CA SER A 295 13.59 -7.28 19.31
C SER A 295 14.57 -6.17 19.66
N MET A 296 15.33 -5.74 18.65
CA MET A 296 16.20 -4.56 18.68
C MET A 296 15.58 -3.36 17.93
N LEU A 297 14.37 -3.52 17.39
CA LEU A 297 13.68 -2.54 16.55
C LEU A 297 12.66 -1.69 17.32
N GLY A 298 12.46 -2.01 18.61
CA GLY A 298 11.47 -1.39 19.48
C GLY A 298 12.09 -0.69 20.68
N VAL A 299 11.27 0.12 21.35
CA VAL A 299 11.70 0.89 22.53
C VAL A 299 11.18 0.19 23.78
N PRO A 300 12.05 -0.32 24.67
CA PRO A 300 11.62 -0.93 25.92
C PRO A 300 10.78 0.05 26.75
N GLY A 301 9.59 -0.37 27.18
CA GLY A 301 8.69 0.44 27.99
C GLY A 301 7.79 1.38 27.22
N LEU A 302 7.76 1.29 25.89
CA LEU A 302 6.87 2.08 25.04
C LEU A 302 5.40 1.84 25.38
N VAL A 303 4.97 0.59 25.56
CA VAL A 303 3.58 0.27 25.90
C VAL A 303 3.20 0.88 27.25
N ARG A 304 4.10 0.88 28.25
CA ARG A 304 3.85 1.59 29.51
C ARG A 304 3.64 3.09 29.29
N ALA A 305 4.47 3.72 28.46
CA ALA A 305 4.36 5.15 28.17
C ALA A 305 3.04 5.49 27.45
N ILE A 306 2.57 4.61 26.56
CA ILE A 306 1.26 4.75 25.89
C ILE A 306 0.12 4.64 26.92
N LEU A 307 0.12 3.58 27.74
CA LEU A 307 -0.92 3.35 28.74
C LEU A 307 -0.96 4.43 29.83
N ALA A 308 0.18 5.09 30.10
CA ALA A 308 0.27 6.25 30.98
C ALA A 308 -0.22 7.57 30.33
N GLY A 309 -0.61 7.55 29.05
CA GLY A 309 -1.10 8.72 28.33
C GLY A 309 -0.03 9.77 28.02
N ASN A 310 1.23 9.34 27.88
CA ASN A 310 2.37 10.24 27.69
C ASN A 310 2.90 10.30 26.25
N VAL A 311 2.54 9.34 25.40
CA VAL A 311 2.91 9.25 23.99
C VAL A 311 1.81 8.52 23.21
N VAL A 312 1.58 8.89 21.95
CA VAL A 312 0.70 8.17 21.02
C VAL A 312 1.52 7.49 19.93
N VAL A 313 1.12 6.26 19.57
CA VAL A 313 1.68 5.53 18.43
C VAL A 313 0.64 5.47 17.32
N ALA A 314 1.03 5.89 16.13
CA ALA A 314 0.21 5.90 14.92
C ALA A 314 0.77 4.90 13.90
N ASN A 315 -0.01 3.95 13.38
CA ASN A 315 -1.33 3.52 13.87
C ASN A 315 -1.25 2.86 15.26
N GLY A 316 -2.40 2.68 15.91
CA GLY A 316 -2.49 2.03 17.21
C GLY A 316 -1.96 0.59 17.22
N ILE A 317 -1.45 0.17 18.38
CA ILE A 317 -1.06 -1.23 18.64
C ILE A 317 -2.32 -2.10 18.67
N GLY A 318 -2.26 -3.26 18.01
CA GLY A 318 -3.37 -4.23 17.98
C GLY A 318 -4.42 -3.97 16.89
N ASN A 319 -4.15 -3.06 15.95
CA ASN A 319 -5.05 -2.82 14.82
C ASN A 319 -5.13 -4.00 13.83
N GLY A 320 -4.26 -5.02 13.94
CA GLY A 320 -4.17 -6.10 12.97
C GLY A 320 -5.40 -7.02 12.90
N ILE A 321 -6.26 -7.02 13.92
CA ILE A 321 -7.58 -7.67 13.87
C ILE A 321 -8.53 -6.93 12.93
N GLY A 322 -8.41 -5.60 12.81
CA GLY A 322 -9.28 -4.77 11.98
C GLY A 322 -9.05 -4.95 10.47
N ASP A 323 -7.92 -5.53 10.07
CA ASP A 323 -7.58 -5.82 8.68
C ASP A 323 -7.26 -7.29 8.42
N ASP A 324 -7.60 -8.20 9.35
CA ASP A 324 -7.51 -9.62 9.07
C ASP A 324 -8.61 -10.07 8.07
N LYS A 325 -8.33 -11.16 7.36
CA LYS A 325 -9.18 -11.62 6.25
C LYS A 325 -10.55 -12.13 6.69
N LEU A 326 -10.69 -12.53 7.94
CA LEU A 326 -11.96 -13.03 8.45
C LEU A 326 -12.84 -11.85 8.88
N THR A 327 -12.30 -10.89 9.61
CA THR A 327 -12.94 -9.61 9.99
C THR A 327 -13.39 -8.84 8.75
N TYR A 328 -12.59 -8.85 7.67
CA TYR A 328 -12.98 -8.30 6.38
C TYR A 328 -14.40 -8.72 5.94
N THR A 329 -14.79 -9.98 6.18
CA THR A 329 -16.12 -10.50 5.81
C THR A 329 -17.27 -9.89 6.62
N TYR A 330 -16.99 -9.40 7.84
CA TYR A 330 -17.97 -8.79 8.74
C TYR A 330 -18.07 -7.27 8.58
N VAL A 331 -17.14 -6.61 7.88
CA VAL A 331 -17.15 -5.13 7.75
C VAL A 331 -18.47 -4.55 7.22
N PRO A 332 -19.16 -5.15 6.23
CA PRO A 332 -20.50 -4.70 5.85
C PRO A 332 -21.49 -4.63 7.01
N ASP A 333 -21.47 -5.62 7.91
CA ASP A 333 -22.34 -5.68 9.07
C ASP A 333 -21.89 -4.72 10.18
N LEU A 334 -20.57 -4.52 10.34
CA LEU A 334 -20.01 -3.50 11.23
C LEU A 334 -20.41 -2.08 10.79
N ILE A 335 -20.44 -1.79 9.49
CA ILE A 335 -20.94 -0.51 8.96
C ILE A 335 -22.40 -0.31 9.36
N ARG A 336 -23.26 -1.31 9.14
CA ARG A 336 -24.67 -1.25 9.52
C ARG A 336 -24.84 -1.08 11.03
N TYR A 337 -24.09 -1.83 11.81
CA TYR A 337 -24.19 -1.84 13.26
C TYR A 337 -23.73 -0.51 13.88
N TYR A 338 -22.53 -0.05 13.54
CA TYR A 338 -21.93 1.13 14.18
C TYR A 338 -22.38 2.47 13.60
N LEU A 339 -22.71 2.50 12.30
CA LEU A 339 -23.04 3.74 11.60
C LEU A 339 -24.53 3.83 11.26
N SER A 340 -25.29 2.73 11.33
CA SER A 340 -26.68 2.69 10.85
C SER A 340 -26.81 3.11 9.37
N GLU A 341 -25.80 2.78 8.58
CA GLU A 341 -25.69 3.09 7.15
C GLU A 341 -25.56 1.79 6.34
N GLU A 342 -25.94 1.82 5.06
CA GLU A 342 -25.59 0.73 4.13
C GLU A 342 -24.17 0.94 3.57
N PRO A 343 -23.40 -0.15 3.34
CA PRO A 343 -22.08 -0.05 2.73
C PRO A 343 -22.12 0.60 1.35
N ILE A 344 -21.39 1.70 1.17
CA ILE A 344 -21.29 2.41 -0.11
C ILE A 344 -20.43 1.64 -1.13
N LEU A 345 -19.33 1.05 -0.63
CA LEU A 345 -18.43 0.18 -1.38
C LEU A 345 -18.67 -1.26 -0.92
N PRO A 346 -19.14 -2.15 -1.81
CA PRO A 346 -19.32 -3.55 -1.47
C PRO A 346 -17.97 -4.27 -1.35
N ASN A 347 -17.94 -5.33 -0.54
CA ASN A 347 -16.85 -6.30 -0.57
C ASN A 347 -16.90 -7.13 -1.86
N VAL A 348 -15.81 -7.83 -2.14
CA VAL A 348 -15.86 -9.02 -2.99
C VAL A 348 -16.67 -10.09 -2.27
N ASP A 349 -17.56 -10.78 -2.98
CA ASP A 349 -18.39 -11.85 -2.43
C ASP A 349 -17.46 -12.92 -1.81
N THR A 350 -17.62 -13.19 -0.52
CA THR A 350 -16.68 -14.03 0.23
C THR A 350 -17.44 -15.06 1.06
N TRP A 351 -17.11 -16.33 0.86
CA TRP A 351 -17.64 -17.43 1.64
C TRP A 351 -16.76 -17.66 2.87
N ARG A 352 -17.41 -17.75 4.03
CA ARG A 352 -16.80 -18.16 5.30
C ARG A 352 -16.91 -19.67 5.41
N LEU A 353 -15.77 -20.37 5.36
CA LEU A 353 -15.77 -21.83 5.31
C LEU A 353 -16.09 -22.49 6.65
N GLU A 354 -16.16 -21.72 7.75
CA GLU A 354 -16.72 -22.19 9.02
C GLU A 354 -18.24 -22.45 8.95
N GLU A 355 -18.94 -21.85 7.98
CA GLU A 355 -20.36 -22.09 7.75
C GLU A 355 -20.55 -23.36 6.90
N PRO A 356 -21.32 -24.36 7.37
CA PRO A 356 -21.44 -25.65 6.68
C PRO A 356 -21.96 -25.53 5.24
N ASP A 357 -22.92 -24.63 4.99
CA ASP A 357 -23.50 -24.44 3.65
C ASP A 357 -22.49 -23.80 2.70
N SER A 358 -21.74 -22.79 3.17
CA SER A 358 -20.65 -22.14 2.44
C SER A 358 -19.52 -23.12 2.13
N LEU A 359 -19.13 -23.98 3.09
CA LEU A 359 -18.13 -25.03 2.86
C LEU A 359 -18.60 -26.02 1.80
N ALA A 360 -19.84 -26.49 1.88
CA ALA A 360 -20.40 -27.42 0.90
C ALA A 360 -20.42 -26.83 -0.51
N GLU A 361 -20.85 -25.57 -0.66
CA GLU A 361 -20.85 -24.86 -1.95
C GLU A 361 -19.43 -24.71 -2.52
N VAL A 362 -18.46 -24.30 -1.69
CA VAL A 362 -17.08 -24.12 -2.14
C VAL A 362 -16.44 -25.45 -2.54
N LEU A 363 -16.69 -26.53 -1.78
CA LEU A 363 -16.15 -27.85 -2.10
C LEU A 363 -16.66 -28.43 -3.42
N ASP A 364 -17.88 -28.06 -3.83
CA ASP A 364 -18.51 -28.49 -5.09
C ASP A 364 -17.94 -27.75 -6.31
N ARG A 365 -17.41 -26.53 -6.11
CA ARG A 365 -16.94 -25.63 -7.19
C ARG A 365 -15.51 -25.12 -6.96
N LEU A 366 -14.68 -25.96 -6.32
CA LEU A 366 -13.30 -25.65 -5.94
C LEU A 366 -12.42 -25.20 -7.13
N ASP A 367 -12.72 -25.69 -8.33
CA ASP A 367 -12.06 -25.38 -9.59
C ASP A 367 -12.50 -24.04 -10.22
N GLU A 368 -13.50 -23.36 -9.65
CA GLU A 368 -14.02 -22.07 -10.13
C GLU A 368 -13.64 -20.88 -9.22
N LEU A 369 -13.09 -21.16 -8.03
CA LEU A 369 -12.94 -20.18 -6.95
C LEU A 369 -11.47 -19.90 -6.61
N VAL A 370 -11.23 -18.80 -5.90
CA VAL A 370 -9.94 -18.49 -5.27
C VAL A 370 -10.07 -18.77 -3.77
N VAL A 371 -9.20 -19.62 -3.23
CA VAL A 371 -9.21 -20.02 -1.82
C VAL A 371 -7.97 -19.47 -1.13
N LYS A 372 -8.16 -18.80 0.01
CA LYS A 372 -7.10 -18.06 0.73
C LYS A 372 -7.09 -18.45 2.22
N PRO A 373 -5.90 -18.65 2.82
CA PRO A 373 -5.81 -18.85 4.27
C PRO A 373 -6.03 -17.52 5.00
N VAL A 374 -6.71 -17.54 6.16
CA VAL A 374 -7.02 -16.34 6.96
C VAL A 374 -5.75 -15.64 7.43
N ASP A 375 -4.79 -16.38 7.99
CA ASP A 375 -3.57 -15.84 8.60
C ASP A 375 -2.43 -15.58 7.60
N GLY A 376 -2.62 -15.87 6.31
CA GLY A 376 -1.54 -15.75 5.32
C GLY A 376 -1.28 -14.32 4.86
N SER A 377 -0.05 -13.83 4.89
CA SER A 377 0.35 -12.57 4.25
C SER A 377 0.96 -12.78 2.86
N GLY A 378 0.87 -11.77 1.99
CA GLY A 378 1.66 -11.69 0.74
C GLY A 378 1.40 -12.77 -0.32
N GLY A 379 0.21 -13.37 -0.34
CA GLY A 379 -0.18 -14.36 -1.35
C GLY A 379 0.30 -15.79 -1.09
N LYS A 380 0.97 -16.06 0.04
CA LYS A 380 1.35 -17.42 0.43
C LYS A 380 0.11 -18.26 0.75
N GLY A 381 0.03 -19.46 0.16
CA GLY A 381 -1.05 -20.42 0.40
C GLY A 381 -2.35 -20.17 -0.39
N ILE A 382 -2.39 -19.17 -1.28
CA ILE A 382 -3.54 -18.94 -2.16
C ILE A 382 -3.59 -20.03 -3.25
N VAL A 383 -4.78 -20.60 -3.47
CA VAL A 383 -5.04 -21.51 -4.59
C VAL A 383 -6.04 -20.86 -5.53
N ILE A 384 -5.70 -20.80 -6.81
CA ILE A 384 -6.57 -20.29 -7.88
C ILE A 384 -7.16 -21.49 -8.60
N GLY A 385 -8.41 -21.81 -8.30
CA GLY A 385 -9.11 -23.00 -8.77
C GLY A 385 -8.95 -23.27 -10.27
N PRO A 386 -9.24 -22.29 -11.15
CA PRO A 386 -9.15 -22.51 -12.59
C PRO A 386 -7.75 -22.78 -13.14
N SER A 387 -6.71 -22.51 -12.35
CA SER A 387 -5.30 -22.71 -12.71
C SER A 387 -4.65 -23.85 -11.93
N ALA A 388 -5.36 -24.45 -10.97
CA ALA A 388 -4.86 -25.53 -10.13
C ALA A 388 -5.07 -26.90 -10.80
N SER A 389 -4.11 -27.79 -10.60
CA SER A 389 -4.22 -29.19 -10.97
C SER A 389 -5.23 -29.93 -10.08
N ARG A 390 -5.71 -31.10 -10.53
CA ARG A 390 -6.62 -31.93 -9.73
C ARG A 390 -6.01 -32.37 -8.40
N ASP A 391 -4.73 -32.73 -8.39
CA ASP A 391 -4.03 -33.16 -7.18
C ASP A 391 -3.90 -32.02 -6.16
N GLU A 392 -3.68 -30.78 -6.62
CA GLU A 392 -3.67 -29.59 -5.76
C GLU A 392 -5.06 -29.29 -5.17
N LEU A 393 -6.12 -29.44 -5.97
CA LEU A 393 -7.50 -29.27 -5.51
C LEU A 393 -7.92 -30.34 -4.50
N ASP A 394 -7.50 -31.60 -4.71
CA ASP A 394 -7.77 -32.71 -3.79
C ASP A 394 -7.01 -32.52 -2.46
N ALA A 395 -5.75 -32.08 -2.52
CA ALA A 395 -4.98 -31.72 -1.32
C ALA A 395 -5.58 -30.51 -0.59
N LEU A 396 -6.06 -29.51 -1.32
CA LEU A 396 -6.78 -28.38 -0.75
C LEU A 396 -8.06 -28.83 -0.05
N ARG A 397 -8.87 -29.69 -0.67
CA ARG A 397 -10.11 -30.24 -0.07
C ARG A 397 -9.85 -30.86 1.30
N VAL A 398 -8.79 -31.66 1.45
CA VAL A 398 -8.43 -32.27 2.75
C VAL A 398 -8.12 -31.21 3.80
N ARG A 399 -7.36 -30.17 3.42
CA ARG A 399 -7.04 -29.05 4.33
C ARG A 399 -8.28 -28.26 4.75
N LEU A 400 -9.18 -27.97 3.80
CA LEU A 400 -10.42 -27.25 4.08
C LEU A 400 -11.34 -28.02 5.04
N LEU A 401 -11.40 -29.35 4.92
CA LEU A 401 -12.20 -30.17 5.83
C LEU A 401 -11.56 -30.30 7.23
N ALA A 402 -10.23 -30.24 7.31
CA ALA A 402 -9.51 -30.36 8.57
C ALA A 402 -9.59 -29.08 9.43
N ASP A 403 -9.54 -27.92 8.79
CA ASP A 403 -9.66 -26.62 9.45
C ASP A 403 -10.43 -25.64 8.56
N PRO A 404 -11.77 -25.71 8.46
CA PRO A 404 -12.53 -24.83 7.59
C PRO A 404 -12.39 -23.34 7.97
N ARG A 405 -12.28 -23.05 9.27
CA ARG A 405 -12.19 -21.69 9.81
C ARG A 405 -10.91 -20.97 9.39
N GLY A 406 -9.81 -21.69 9.19
CA GLY A 406 -8.55 -21.14 8.71
C GLY A 406 -8.59 -20.61 7.27
N TRP A 407 -9.72 -20.67 6.57
CA TRP A 407 -9.82 -20.36 5.14
C TRP A 407 -11.07 -19.54 4.77
N ILE A 408 -10.93 -18.77 3.70
CA ILE A 408 -12.03 -18.10 3.00
C ILE A 408 -11.97 -18.44 1.50
N ALA A 409 -13.11 -18.36 0.83
CA ALA A 409 -13.18 -18.48 -0.63
C ALA A 409 -13.85 -17.27 -1.26
N GLN A 410 -13.44 -16.92 -2.47
CA GLN A 410 -13.94 -15.80 -3.25
C GLN A 410 -14.11 -16.20 -4.71
N PRO A 411 -15.04 -15.60 -5.47
CA PRO A 411 -15.09 -15.81 -6.91
C PRO A 411 -13.82 -15.23 -7.53
N VAL A 412 -13.43 -15.77 -8.70
CA VAL A 412 -12.37 -15.15 -9.50
C VAL A 412 -12.87 -13.81 -10.01
N VAL A 413 -12.44 -12.73 -9.36
CA VAL A 413 -12.81 -11.37 -9.78
C VAL A 413 -12.06 -11.04 -11.06
N GLN A 414 -12.81 -10.80 -12.13
CA GLN A 414 -12.27 -10.21 -13.36
C GLN A 414 -11.92 -8.75 -13.07
N LEU A 415 -10.63 -8.50 -12.83
CA LEU A 415 -10.07 -7.17 -12.63
C LEU A 415 -10.16 -6.37 -13.92
N SER A 416 -10.55 -5.10 -13.83
CA SER A 416 -10.44 -4.17 -14.94
C SER A 416 -9.03 -4.12 -15.51
N THR A 417 -8.91 -3.80 -16.80
CA THR A 417 -7.61 -3.63 -17.45
C THR A 417 -7.38 -2.20 -17.89
N ILE A 418 -6.10 -1.82 -17.95
CA ILE A 418 -5.65 -0.54 -18.49
C ILE A 418 -4.51 -0.81 -19.48
N PRO A 419 -4.47 -0.10 -20.62
CA PRO A 419 -3.32 -0.11 -21.51
C PRO A 419 -2.03 0.19 -20.76
N THR A 420 -1.06 -0.68 -20.90
CA THR A 420 0.25 -0.64 -20.21
C THR A 420 1.33 -0.86 -21.25
N LEU A 421 2.33 0.02 -21.26
CA LEU A 421 3.44 -0.04 -22.18
C LEU A 421 4.30 -1.27 -21.89
N VAL A 422 4.31 -2.21 -22.83
CA VAL A 422 5.28 -3.32 -22.88
C VAL A 422 6.21 -3.13 -24.08
N GLU A 423 7.24 -3.97 -24.23
CA GLU A 423 8.26 -3.84 -25.29
C GLU A 423 7.64 -3.64 -26.69
N GLU A 424 6.58 -4.40 -26.97
CA GLU A 424 5.89 -4.41 -28.24
C GLU A 424 4.88 -3.25 -28.44
N GLY A 425 4.60 -2.46 -27.40
CA GLY A 425 3.64 -1.36 -27.37
C GLY A 425 2.60 -1.50 -26.24
N PRO A 426 1.60 -0.60 -26.17
CA PRO A 426 0.55 -0.68 -25.16
C PRO A 426 -0.33 -1.92 -25.31
N GLU A 427 -0.52 -2.66 -24.23
CA GLU A 427 -1.41 -3.81 -24.14
C GLU A 427 -2.25 -3.76 -22.85
N PRO A 428 -3.47 -4.32 -22.82
CA PRO A 428 -4.27 -4.37 -21.60
C PRO A 428 -3.58 -5.21 -20.53
N ARG A 429 -3.51 -4.69 -19.31
CA ARG A 429 -3.03 -5.38 -18.10
C ARG A 429 -3.96 -5.12 -16.93
N HIS A 430 -4.11 -6.10 -16.05
CA HIS A 430 -4.98 -6.01 -14.88
C HIS A 430 -4.40 -5.05 -13.85
N VAL A 431 -5.28 -4.29 -13.21
CA VAL A 431 -4.91 -3.29 -12.22
C VAL A 431 -5.78 -3.36 -10.97
N ASP A 432 -5.22 -2.88 -9.86
CA ASP A 432 -5.97 -2.53 -8.66
C ASP A 432 -5.71 -1.08 -8.25
N LEU A 433 -6.32 -0.64 -7.15
CA LEU A 433 -6.12 0.69 -6.60
C LEU A 433 -6.09 0.64 -5.08
N ARG A 434 -5.07 1.24 -4.47
CA ARG A 434 -5.03 1.53 -3.04
C ARG A 434 -5.18 3.04 -2.78
N PRO A 435 -6.38 3.58 -2.55
CA PRO A 435 -6.54 4.86 -1.86
C PRO A 435 -5.95 4.83 -0.45
N PHE A 436 -5.49 5.99 0.00
CA PHE A 436 -5.04 6.21 1.37
C PHE A 436 -5.99 7.19 2.06
N ALA A 437 -6.46 6.83 3.24
CA ALA A 437 -7.28 7.67 4.11
C ALA A 437 -6.47 8.10 5.34
N LEU A 438 -6.63 9.35 5.74
CA LEU A 438 -6.04 9.95 6.94
C LEU A 438 -7.17 10.29 7.91
N ASN A 439 -7.11 9.73 9.12
CA ASN A 439 -8.05 10.02 10.19
C ASN A 439 -7.43 11.01 11.18
N SER A 440 -8.10 12.14 11.38
CA SER A 440 -7.70 13.18 12.34
C SER A 440 -8.52 13.18 13.62
N GLY A 441 -9.54 12.32 13.71
CA GLY A 441 -10.54 12.26 14.78
C GLY A 441 -11.85 12.90 14.33
N ASP A 442 -11.80 14.14 13.86
CA ASP A 442 -12.99 14.87 13.40
C ASP A 442 -13.34 14.59 11.93
N ASP A 443 -12.34 14.24 11.12
CA ASP A 443 -12.51 13.97 9.69
C ASP A 443 -11.63 12.79 9.22
N VAL A 444 -12.16 12.04 8.26
CA VAL A 444 -11.44 11.00 7.51
C VAL A 444 -11.26 11.48 6.08
N TRP A 445 -10.10 12.06 5.80
CA TRP A 445 -9.77 12.59 4.50
C TRP A 445 -9.16 11.52 3.61
N VAL A 446 -9.71 11.33 2.40
CA VAL A 446 -9.17 10.37 1.42
C VAL A 446 -8.37 11.12 0.35
N LEU A 447 -7.10 10.73 0.19
CA LEU A 447 -6.18 11.27 -0.82
C LEU A 447 -6.82 11.13 -2.21
N PRO A 448 -7.03 12.19 -3.01
CA PRO A 448 -7.59 12.10 -4.35
C PRO A 448 -6.62 11.52 -5.37
N GLY A 449 -6.38 10.23 -5.23
CA GLY A 449 -5.42 9.41 -5.94
C GLY A 449 -5.21 8.10 -5.17
N GLY A 450 -4.14 7.39 -5.49
CA GLY A 450 -3.84 6.13 -4.83
C GLY A 450 -2.78 5.38 -5.60
N LEU A 451 -2.24 4.34 -4.99
CA LEU A 451 -1.29 3.48 -5.66
C LEU A 451 -2.08 2.55 -6.58
N THR A 452 -1.98 2.76 -7.90
CA THR A 452 -2.44 1.77 -8.87
C THR A 452 -1.31 0.80 -9.12
N ARG A 453 -1.51 -0.48 -8.80
CA ARG A 453 -0.57 -1.56 -9.16
C ARG A 453 -1.03 -2.23 -10.44
N VAL A 454 -0.08 -2.70 -11.24
CA VAL A 454 -0.34 -3.39 -12.51
C VAL A 454 0.39 -4.73 -12.55
N ALA A 455 -0.32 -5.78 -12.97
CA ALA A 455 0.29 -7.07 -13.27
C ALA A 455 0.95 -6.99 -14.65
N LEU A 456 2.28 -6.90 -14.70
CA LEU A 456 3.03 -6.74 -15.95
C LEU A 456 3.00 -8.00 -16.85
N PRO A 457 3.09 -9.24 -16.29
CA PRO A 457 3.01 -10.44 -17.10
C PRO A 457 1.64 -10.59 -17.78
N ARG A 458 1.64 -11.07 -19.02
CA ARG A 458 0.43 -11.17 -19.84
C ARG A 458 -0.56 -12.16 -19.21
N GLY A 459 -1.78 -11.71 -18.94
CA GLY A 459 -2.86 -12.55 -18.41
C GLY A 459 -2.76 -12.86 -16.91
N GLU A 460 -1.76 -12.30 -16.21
CA GLU A 460 -1.64 -12.48 -14.77
C GLU A 460 -2.63 -11.56 -14.02
N MET A 461 -3.33 -12.14 -13.05
CA MET A 461 -4.30 -11.45 -12.19
C MET A 461 -3.67 -10.98 -10.88
N ILE A 462 -2.43 -11.41 -10.60
CA ILE A 462 -1.73 -11.14 -9.36
C ILE A 462 -0.92 -9.85 -9.55
N VAL A 463 -1.42 -8.77 -8.98
CA VAL A 463 -0.82 -7.42 -9.03
C VAL A 463 0.20 -7.17 -7.90
N ASN A 464 0.60 -8.22 -7.16
CA ASN A 464 1.51 -8.08 -6.04
C ASN A 464 2.92 -7.71 -6.52
N SER A 465 3.50 -6.66 -5.94
CA SER A 465 4.85 -6.16 -6.25
C SER A 465 5.90 -7.27 -6.13
N SER A 466 5.74 -8.18 -5.16
CA SER A 466 6.66 -9.32 -4.94
C SER A 466 6.71 -10.34 -6.09
N ARG A 467 5.83 -10.22 -7.10
CA ARG A 467 5.83 -11.03 -8.34
C ARG A 467 6.07 -10.21 -9.61
N GLY A 468 6.66 -9.02 -9.50
CA GLY A 468 7.05 -8.22 -10.66
C GLY A 468 5.94 -7.29 -11.16
N GLY A 469 5.05 -6.86 -10.26
CA GLY A 469 4.07 -5.82 -10.54
C GLY A 469 4.71 -4.43 -10.69
N GLY A 470 4.16 -3.60 -11.59
CA GLY A 470 4.52 -2.19 -11.75
C GLY A 470 3.50 -1.27 -11.09
N SER A 471 3.67 0.04 -11.28
CA SER A 471 2.67 1.05 -10.88
C SER A 471 2.30 2.03 -11.99
N LYS A 472 1.17 2.69 -11.79
CA LYS A 472 0.70 3.81 -12.62
C LYS A 472 0.42 5.01 -11.72
N ASP A 473 0.55 6.22 -12.26
CA ASP A 473 -0.05 7.40 -11.64
C ASP A 473 -1.58 7.31 -11.74
N THR A 474 -2.29 7.66 -10.66
CA THR A 474 -3.76 7.65 -10.59
C THR A 474 -4.28 9.08 -10.60
N TRP A 475 -4.94 9.46 -11.68
CA TRP A 475 -5.51 10.79 -11.89
C TRP A 475 -6.96 10.82 -11.49
N VAL A 476 -7.24 11.53 -10.41
CA VAL A 476 -8.61 11.91 -10.05
C VAL A 476 -8.92 13.27 -10.67
N LEU A 477 -9.94 13.32 -11.51
CA LEU A 477 -10.39 14.56 -12.13
C LEU A 477 -11.24 15.39 -11.14
N ALA A 478 -11.14 16.72 -11.22
CA ALA A 478 -12.07 17.61 -10.52
C ALA A 478 -13.35 17.81 -11.34
N ALA A 479 -14.49 17.99 -10.66
CA ALA A 479 -15.81 18.17 -11.29
C ALA A 479 -15.91 19.44 -12.14
N GLU A 480 -15.14 20.47 -11.77
CA GLU A 480 -14.97 21.71 -12.54
C GLU A 480 -13.48 22.06 -12.58
N ARG A 481 -13.01 22.66 -13.69
CA ARG A 481 -11.72 23.37 -13.68
C ARG A 481 -11.84 24.43 -12.59
N PRO A 482 -10.91 24.54 -11.62
CA PRO A 482 -10.85 25.73 -10.79
C PRO A 482 -10.85 26.92 -11.76
N ALA A 483 -11.82 27.81 -11.65
CA ALA A 483 -11.81 29.03 -12.45
C ALA A 483 -10.42 29.64 -12.23
N ALA A 484 -9.66 29.82 -13.31
CA ALA A 484 -8.46 30.64 -13.25
C ALA A 484 -8.92 31.94 -12.60
N GLY A 485 -8.49 32.18 -11.36
CA GLY A 485 -8.98 33.28 -10.56
C GLY A 485 -8.87 34.54 -11.41
N GLY A 486 -9.99 35.23 -11.59
CA GLY A 486 -10.05 36.50 -12.29
C GLY A 486 -9.27 37.55 -11.51
N ALA A 487 -7.94 37.50 -11.59
CA ALA A 487 -7.09 38.60 -11.21
C ALA A 487 -7.23 39.65 -12.32
N SER A 488 -7.91 40.74 -12.00
CA SER A 488 -7.84 41.99 -12.76
C SER A 488 -6.38 42.29 -13.10
N GLN A 489 -6.10 42.61 -14.37
CA GLN A 489 -4.78 42.90 -14.96
C GLN A 489 -4.11 44.18 -14.39
N SER A 490 -4.33 44.53 -13.13
CA SER A 490 -3.88 45.78 -12.53
C SER A 490 -3.23 45.64 -11.15
N GLN A 491 -2.93 44.42 -10.68
CA GLN A 491 -2.22 44.21 -9.40
C GLN A 491 -0.99 43.28 -9.47
N VAL A 492 -0.51 42.94 -10.68
CA VAL A 492 0.65 42.04 -10.87
C VAL A 492 2.01 42.73 -10.58
N GLN A 493 2.03 43.93 -9.99
CA GLN A 493 3.28 44.69 -9.80
C GLN A 493 3.69 44.96 -8.35
N MET A 494 3.03 44.37 -7.34
CA MET A 494 3.40 44.61 -5.93
C MET A 494 3.37 43.38 -5.01
N ALA A 495 3.18 42.15 -5.51
CA ALA A 495 3.14 40.94 -4.69
C ALA A 495 4.29 39.95 -4.97
N THR A 496 5.44 40.45 -5.43
CA THR A 496 6.64 39.66 -5.71
C THR A 496 7.71 39.73 -4.62
N GLU A 497 7.37 40.05 -3.37
CA GLU A 497 8.39 40.32 -2.32
C GLU A 497 8.21 39.58 -0.99
N GLU A 498 7.39 38.53 -0.91
CA GLU A 498 7.51 37.55 0.20
C GLU A 498 7.63 36.15 -0.39
N ALA A 499 8.81 35.90 -0.96
CA ALA A 499 9.29 34.55 -1.24
C ALA A 499 9.78 33.95 0.08
N ILE A 500 9.36 32.72 0.34
CA ILE A 500 9.94 31.82 1.33
C ILE A 500 11.43 31.67 0.98
N GLU A 501 12.31 32.00 1.93
CA GLU A 501 13.76 31.80 1.84
C GLU A 501 14.04 30.29 1.65
N ASP A 502 14.53 29.97 0.45
CA ASP A 502 15.19 28.72 0.10
C ASP A 502 16.65 28.83 0.62
N PRO A 503 17.21 27.87 1.38
CA PRO A 503 18.64 27.91 1.70
C PRO A 503 19.46 27.88 0.41
N SER A 504 20.32 28.87 0.25
CA SER A 504 21.06 29.19 -0.99
C SER A 504 22.04 28.09 -1.43
N ASP A 505 22.24 28.02 -2.75
CA ASP A 505 23.18 27.15 -3.48
C ASP A 505 24.64 27.13 -2.97
N GLU A 506 25.08 28.09 -2.14
CA GLU A 506 26.44 28.09 -1.58
C GLU A 506 26.68 26.99 -0.52
N GLU A 507 25.65 26.54 0.21
CA GLU A 507 25.75 25.38 1.11
C GLU A 507 25.69 24.04 0.36
N TYR A 508 25.17 24.03 -0.88
CA TYR A 508 25.14 22.86 -1.76
C TYR A 508 26.54 22.55 -2.34
N ASP A 509 27.30 23.57 -2.74
CA ASP A 509 28.63 23.39 -3.33
C ASP A 509 29.69 22.95 -2.30
N GLU A 510 29.62 23.41 -1.04
CA GLU A 510 30.52 22.95 0.03
C GLU A 510 30.27 21.48 0.42
N PHE A 511 29.03 21.00 0.32
CA PHE A 511 28.66 19.62 0.66
C PHE A 511 29.02 18.62 -0.46
N GLU A 512 28.88 19.01 -1.72
CA GLU A 512 29.36 18.24 -2.88
C GLU A 512 30.89 18.09 -2.90
N ALA A 513 31.63 19.16 -2.59
CA ALA A 513 33.09 19.14 -2.55
C ALA A 513 33.65 18.15 -1.50
N LEU A 514 33.00 18.06 -0.33
CA LEU A 514 33.34 17.09 0.72
C LEU A 514 33.00 15.63 0.32
N HIS A 515 32.02 15.44 -0.57
CA HIS A 515 31.61 14.14 -1.08
C HIS A 515 32.53 13.66 -2.22
N GLU A 516 32.99 14.55 -3.10
CA GLU A 516 33.96 14.26 -4.15
C GLU A 516 35.34 13.90 -3.55
N GLU A 517 35.79 14.59 -2.50
CA GLU A 517 37.06 14.29 -1.82
C GLU A 517 37.05 12.88 -1.18
N ARG A 518 35.89 12.44 -0.68
CA ARG A 518 35.68 11.07 -0.17
C ARG A 518 35.48 10.02 -1.27
N ALA A 519 34.98 10.40 -2.44
CA ALA A 519 34.86 9.52 -3.60
C ALA A 519 36.23 9.24 -4.25
N ALA A 520 37.11 10.23 -4.30
CA ALA A 520 38.48 10.09 -4.79
C ALA A 520 39.35 9.14 -3.94
N GLU A 521 39.02 8.97 -2.64
CA GLU A 521 39.66 7.97 -1.78
C GLU A 521 39.17 6.53 -2.04
N ARG A 522 37.96 6.36 -2.61
CA ARG A 522 37.36 5.05 -2.96
C ARG A 522 37.82 4.48 -4.30
N GLU A 523 38.37 5.30 -5.21
CA GLU A 523 38.88 4.84 -6.52
C GLU A 523 40.19 4.02 -6.45
N LYS A 524 40.72 3.72 -5.25
CA LYS A 524 41.92 2.88 -5.07
C LYS A 524 41.65 1.38 -4.96
N GLU A 525 40.40 0.93 -5.05
CA GLU A 525 40.04 -0.50 -5.08
C GLU A 525 39.85 -1.01 -6.52
N PRO A 526 40.32 -2.24 -6.85
CA PRO A 526 40.21 -2.74 -8.22
C PRO A 526 38.76 -3.07 -8.58
N ALA A 527 38.35 -2.64 -9.78
CA ALA A 527 36.97 -2.74 -10.29
C ALA A 527 36.47 -4.18 -10.46
N PRO A 528 35.19 -4.47 -10.14
CA PRO A 528 34.54 -5.71 -10.54
C PRO A 528 34.15 -5.68 -12.02
N VAL A 529 34.29 -6.83 -12.65
CA VAL A 529 34.10 -7.07 -14.09
C VAL A 529 32.62 -7.01 -14.47
N THR A 530 32.27 -6.13 -15.40
CA THR A 530 30.95 -6.06 -16.03
C THR A 530 30.82 -7.11 -17.14
N SER A 531 29.77 -7.93 -17.11
CA SER A 531 29.31 -8.66 -18.29
C SER A 531 27.81 -8.44 -18.48
N ALA A 532 27.44 -7.97 -19.68
CA ALA A 532 26.07 -7.97 -20.18
C ALA A 532 25.43 -9.35 -20.04
N ILE A 533 24.13 -9.39 -19.69
CA ILE A 533 23.37 -10.65 -19.67
C ILE A 533 22.23 -10.56 -20.71
N PRO A 534 22.19 -11.50 -21.67
CA PRO A 534 21.11 -11.65 -22.64
C PRO A 534 19.90 -12.39 -22.04
N ILE A 535 18.75 -12.24 -22.69
CA ILE A 535 17.52 -12.99 -22.42
C ILE A 535 17.82 -14.49 -22.52
N ILE A 536 17.50 -15.26 -21.47
CA ILE A 536 17.60 -16.72 -21.44
C ILE A 536 16.22 -17.33 -21.71
N ASP A 537 16.18 -18.26 -22.66
CA ASP A 537 15.03 -19.10 -23.04
C ASP A 537 14.73 -20.14 -21.94
N ILE A 538 13.45 -20.40 -21.66
CA ILE A 538 12.98 -21.16 -20.48
C ILE A 538 12.93 -22.69 -20.67
N ASP A 539 13.37 -23.25 -21.81
CA ASP A 539 13.13 -24.66 -22.15
C ASP A 539 14.26 -25.67 -21.80
N GLU A 540 15.16 -25.39 -20.86
CA GLU A 540 16.31 -26.30 -20.56
C GLU A 540 16.43 -26.83 -19.10
N TYR A 541 15.32 -26.92 -18.35
CA TYR A 541 15.29 -27.59 -17.04
C TYR A 541 14.24 -28.72 -16.95
N ALA A 542 14.21 -29.58 -17.96
CA ALA A 542 13.53 -30.88 -17.89
C ALA A 542 14.55 -31.98 -18.22
N ASP A 543 15.36 -32.37 -17.23
CA ASP A 543 15.95 -33.71 -17.08
C ASP A 543 17.05 -33.69 -16.00
N GLN A 544 16.68 -33.72 -14.72
CA GLN A 544 17.54 -34.27 -13.65
C GLN A 544 16.66 -34.98 -12.62
N ASP A 545 16.75 -36.31 -12.59
CA ASP A 545 16.11 -37.19 -11.60
C ASP A 545 16.52 -36.83 -10.16
N PRO A 546 15.59 -36.90 -9.18
CA PRO A 546 15.93 -36.74 -7.78
C PRO A 546 16.65 -37.99 -7.22
N PRO A 547 17.61 -37.83 -6.29
CA PRO A 547 18.29 -38.97 -5.69
C PRO A 547 17.35 -39.76 -4.76
N GLN A 548 17.35 -41.09 -4.96
CA GLN A 548 16.63 -42.08 -4.16
C GLN A 548 17.13 -42.11 -2.71
N GLU A 549 16.28 -41.79 -1.75
CA GLU A 549 16.42 -42.25 -0.36
C GLU A 549 16.06 -43.74 -0.31
N LYS A 550 16.98 -44.55 0.20
CA LYS A 550 16.75 -45.96 0.51
C LYS A 550 16.27 -46.07 1.95
N ASP A 551 15.05 -46.55 2.12
CA ASP A 551 14.63 -47.29 3.30
C ASP A 551 15.41 -48.61 3.36
N ASP A 552 16.08 -48.87 4.48
CA ASP A 552 16.41 -50.22 4.93
C ASP A 552 16.09 -50.25 6.44
N ASP A 553 14.94 -50.85 6.76
CA ASP A 553 14.51 -51.23 8.10
C ASP A 553 15.13 -52.59 8.51
N GLU A 554 15.33 -52.72 9.82
CA GLU A 554 15.43 -53.97 10.61
C GLU A 554 16.68 -54.88 10.43
N ASP A 555 17.54 -54.98 11.46
CA ASP A 555 17.36 -55.99 12.53
C ASP A 555 18.46 -56.00 13.60
N GLU A 556 18.03 -56.40 14.80
CA GLU A 556 18.72 -56.61 16.08
C GLU A 556 20.09 -57.32 16.02
N VAL A 557 21.00 -57.04 16.98
CA VAL A 557 21.46 -58.02 17.98
C VAL A 557 22.24 -57.33 19.11
N ASP A 558 21.75 -57.61 20.31
CA ASP A 558 22.22 -57.37 21.67
C ASP A 558 23.65 -57.88 21.99
N ALA A 559 24.40 -57.11 22.79
CA ALA A 559 25.52 -57.61 23.60
C ALA A 559 25.97 -56.60 24.68
N ARG A 560 25.26 -56.57 25.81
CA ARG A 560 25.77 -56.73 27.21
C ARG A 560 25.04 -55.91 28.27
#